data_AF-A0A6A4EI65-F1
#
_entry.id   AF-A0A6A4EI65-F1
#
_cell.length_a   1.000
_cell.length_b   1.000
_cell.length_c   1.000
_cell.angle_alpha   90.00
_cell.angle_beta   90.00
_cell.angle_gamma   90.00
#
_symmetry.space_group_name_H-M   'P 1'
#
loop_
_entity.id
_entity.type
_entity.pdbx_description
1 polymer ?
#
loop_
_entity_poly.entity_id
_entity_poly.type
_entity_poly.pdbx_seq_one_letter_code
_entity_poly.pdbx_strand_id
1 'polypeptide(L)'
;MADIAHSSDFEAGCVRVLKGQTKRLTRAEKAVLERFLEAPPADEDAQEEKDDGASVTFVERLQKRRRLEERQPSYELLAYIPPTSNVVERFFSVARATFGLQRHTL
;
A
#
# COMPACT_ATOMS: atom_id res chain seq x y z
N MET A 1 11.95 7.12 25.89
CA MET A 1 11.19 6.02 25.27
C MET A 1 10.45 6.61 24.07
N ALA A 2 10.56 5.99 22.89
CA ALA A 2 9.74 6.40 21.76
C ALA A 2 8.30 5.92 22.03
N ASP A 3 7.33 6.80 21.84
CA ASP A 3 5.91 6.45 21.92
C ASP A 3 5.55 5.59 20.69
N ILE A 4 5.00 4.40 20.92
CA ILE A 4 4.59 3.50 19.84
C ILE A 4 3.14 3.84 19.52
N ALA A 5 2.96 4.69 18.50
CA ALA A 5 1.63 5.05 18.02
C ALA A 5 0.98 3.84 17.33
N HIS A 6 -0.10 3.32 17.93
CA HIS A 6 -0.94 2.29 17.31
C HIS A 6 -2.02 2.94 16.42
N SER A 7 -2.06 2.57 15.15
CA SER A 7 -3.06 3.05 14.19
C SER A 7 -3.59 1.91 13.34
N SER A 8 -4.86 1.56 13.56
CA SER A 8 -5.56 0.51 12.80
C SER A 8 -5.59 0.82 11.29
N ASP A 9 -5.84 2.07 10.91
CA ASP A 9 -5.88 2.48 9.51
C ASP A 9 -4.51 2.38 8.85
N PHE A 10 -3.44 2.69 9.57
CA PHE A 10 -2.07 2.56 9.06
C PHE A 10 -1.71 1.10 8.79
N GLU A 11 -1.96 0.21 9.75
CA GLU A 11 -1.68 -1.23 9.62
C GLU A 11 -2.49 -1.86 8.48
N ALA A 12 -3.80 -1.59 8.45
CA ALA A 12 -4.69 -2.13 7.42
C ALA A 12 -4.37 -1.57 6.03
N GLY A 13 -3.95 -0.30 5.96
CA GLY A 13 -3.46 0.34 4.74
C GLY A 13 -2.19 -0.33 4.21
N CYS A 14 -1.18 -0.53 5.07
CA CYS A 14 0.07 -1.21 4.70
C CYS A 14 -0.18 -2.61 4.13
N VAL A 15 -1.02 -3.41 4.79
CA VAL A 15 -1.38 -4.76 4.32
C VAL A 15 -2.04 -4.73 2.94
N ARG A 16 -2.92 -3.76 2.68
CA ARG A 16 -3.56 -3.61 1.36
C ARG A 16 -2.55 -3.25 0.28
N VAL A 17 -1.64 -2.32 0.54
CA VAL A 17 -0.58 -1.96 -0.41
C VAL A 17 0.30 -3.17 -0.72
N LEU A 18 0.79 -3.87 0.31
CA LEU A 18 1.67 -5.03 0.15
C LEU A 18 1.00 -6.19 -0.58
N LYS A 19 -0.33 -6.26 -0.57
CA LYS A 19 -1.14 -7.23 -1.34
C LYS A 19 -1.46 -6.78 -2.77
N GLY A 20 -0.98 -5.61 -3.20
CA GLY A 20 -1.31 -5.02 -4.52
C GLY A 20 -2.76 -4.50 -4.61
N GLN A 21 -3.41 -4.21 -3.49
CA GLN A 21 -4.81 -3.81 -3.40
C GLN A 21 -4.98 -2.30 -3.19
N THR A 22 -4.06 -1.47 -3.72
CA THR A 22 -4.04 0.00 -3.58
C THR A 22 -5.35 0.67 -3.99
N LYS A 23 -6.03 0.15 -5.02
CA LYS A 23 -7.35 0.62 -5.49
C LYS A 23 -8.46 0.51 -4.43
N ARG A 24 -8.27 -0.31 -3.38
CA ARG A 24 -9.24 -0.54 -2.29
C ARG A 24 -8.95 0.25 -1.02
N LEU A 25 -7.96 1.14 -1.04
CA LEU A 25 -7.63 1.97 0.13
C LEU A 25 -8.75 2.95 0.46
N THR A 26 -9.14 3.00 1.73
CA THR A 26 -10.12 3.97 2.24
C THR A 26 -9.51 5.37 2.33
N ARG A 27 -10.36 6.40 2.49
CA ARG A 27 -9.88 7.78 2.66
C ARG A 27 -8.99 7.93 3.91
N ALA A 28 -9.35 7.26 5.01
CA ALA A 28 -8.57 7.28 6.24
C ALA A 28 -7.19 6.64 6.05
N GLU A 29 -7.14 5.47 5.39
CA GLU A 29 -5.89 4.78 5.06
C GLU A 29 -4.99 5.63 4.15
N LYS A 30 -5.57 6.28 3.13
CA LYS A 30 -4.79 7.17 2.26
C LYS A 30 -4.19 8.35 3.03
N ALA A 31 -4.94 8.93 3.97
CA ALA A 31 -4.46 10.06 4.77
C ALA A 31 -3.27 9.67 5.67
N VAL A 32 -3.30 8.49 6.30
CA VAL A 32 -2.18 8.04 7.15
C VAL A 32 -0.98 7.53 6.34
N LEU A 33 -1.20 7.05 5.11
CA LEU A 33 -0.14 6.61 4.20
C LEU A 33 0.46 7.72 3.34
N GLU A 34 -0.05 8.96 3.45
CA GLU A 34 0.39 10.10 2.65
C GLU A 34 1.91 10.31 2.69
N ARG A 35 2.54 10.11 3.86
CA ARG A 35 4.00 10.25 4.04
C ARG A 35 4.83 9.19 3.31
N PHE A 36 4.20 8.10 2.87
CA PHE A 36 4.83 6.99 2.15
C PHE A 36 4.50 6.99 0.65
N LEU A 37 3.67 7.94 0.21
CA LEU A 37 3.36 8.14 -1.18
C LEU A 37 4.62 8.66 -1.87
N GLU A 38 5.00 8.04 -2.98
CA GLU A 38 6.06 8.56 -3.82
C GLU A 38 5.61 9.91 -4.40
N ALA A 39 6.52 10.90 -4.38
CA ALA A 39 6.20 12.19 -4.97
C ALA A 39 5.86 11.95 -6.46
N PRO A 40 4.71 12.45 -6.96
CA PRO A 40 4.44 12.36 -8.37
C PRO A 40 5.58 13.05 -9.13
N PRO A 41 5.99 12.53 -10.31
CA PRO A 41 6.94 13.25 -11.15
C PRO A 41 6.41 14.66 -11.34
N ALA A 42 7.24 15.64 -10.99
CA ALA A 42 6.88 17.04 -11.07
C ALA A 42 6.75 17.41 -12.55
N ASP A 43 5.54 17.38 -13.09
CA ASP A 43 5.23 18.03 -14.35
C ASP A 43 3.77 18.52 -14.35
N GLU A 44 3.68 19.85 -14.26
CA GLU A 44 2.83 20.74 -15.06
C GLU A 44 1.70 20.02 -15.80
N ASP A 45 0.49 20.09 -15.22
CA ASP A 45 -0.81 20.07 -15.90
C ASP A 45 -1.86 19.63 -14.88
N ALA A 46 -2.01 20.45 -13.83
CA ALA A 46 -3.23 20.52 -13.05
C ALA A 46 -4.32 21.24 -13.87
N GLN A 47 -4.55 20.78 -15.09
CA GLN A 47 -5.73 21.18 -15.84
C GLN A 47 -6.84 20.22 -15.41
N GLU A 48 -7.56 20.61 -14.36
CA GLU A 48 -8.91 20.12 -14.10
C GLU A 48 -9.78 20.49 -15.29
N GLU A 49 -9.74 19.70 -16.36
CA GLU A 49 -10.68 19.89 -17.46
C GLU A 49 -12.04 19.34 -17.05
N LYS A 50 -12.89 20.30 -16.67
CA LYS A 50 -14.35 20.17 -16.67
C LYS A 50 -14.78 19.46 -17.95
N ASP A 51 -15.51 18.38 -17.75
CA ASP A 51 -16.17 17.58 -18.78
C ASP A 51 -17.23 18.43 -19.49
N ASP A 52 -16.81 19.26 -20.44
CA ASP A 52 -17.72 19.95 -21.36
C ASP A 52 -18.02 19.00 -22.52
N GLY A 53 -19.02 18.14 -22.33
CA GLY A 53 -20.03 17.66 -23.30
C GLY A 53 -19.64 17.29 -24.75
N ALA A 54 -18.36 17.21 -25.10
CA ALA A 54 -17.88 16.94 -26.44
C ALA A 54 -17.62 15.44 -26.60
N SER A 55 -18.02 14.89 -27.74
CA SER A 55 -17.85 13.48 -28.08
C SER A 55 -16.37 13.10 -28.15
N VAL A 56 -15.80 12.72 -27.00
CA VAL A 56 -14.40 12.28 -26.87
C VAL A 56 -14.21 11.04 -27.75
N THR A 57 -13.23 11.11 -28.66
CA THR A 57 -12.92 10.03 -29.60
C THR A 57 -12.46 8.77 -28.86
N PHE A 58 -12.53 7.61 -29.51
CA PHE A 58 -12.08 6.35 -28.92
C PHE A 58 -10.60 6.39 -28.51
N VAL A 59 -9.76 7.05 -29.31
CA VAL A 59 -8.32 7.22 -29.07
C VAL A 59 -8.08 8.09 -27.83
N GLU A 60 -8.78 9.22 -27.70
CA GLU A 60 -8.68 10.09 -26.53
C GLU A 60 -9.13 9.38 -25.25
N ARG A 61 -10.21 8.57 -25.31
CA ARG A 61 -10.63 7.73 -24.17
C ARG A 61 -9.57 6.72 -23.78
N LEU A 62 -8.92 6.08 -24.76
CA LEU A 62 -7.84 5.12 -24.50
C LEU A 62 -6.60 5.81 -23.90
N GLN A 63 -6.19 6.95 -24.46
CA GLN A 63 -5.09 7.76 -23.94
C GLN A 63 -5.37 8.25 -22.53
N LYS A 64 -6.59 8.72 -22.24
CA LYS A 64 -7.03 9.15 -20.90
C LYS A 64 -6.95 7.99 -19.90
N ARG A 65 -7.42 6.79 -20.28
CA ARG A 65 -7.31 5.59 -19.43
C ARG A 65 -5.86 5.24 -19.14
N ARG A 66 -4.98 5.30 -20.14
CA ARG A 66 -3.55 5.00 -19.96
C ARG A 66 -2.89 6.00 -19.01
N ARG A 67 -3.14 7.30 -19.19
CA ARG A 67 -2.63 8.35 -18.29
C ARG A 67 -3.10 8.17 -16.85
N LEU A 68 -4.35 7.76 -16.64
CA LEU A 68 -4.88 7.47 -15.30
C LEU A 68 -4.23 6.23 -14.66
N GLU A 69 -3.82 5.25 -15.47
CA GLU A 69 -3.13 4.06 -14.99
C GLU A 69 -1.67 4.35 -14.63
N GLU A 70 -0.99 5.18 -15.42
CA GLU A 70 0.36 5.70 -15.16
C GLU A 70 0.40 6.60 -13.90
N ARG A 71 -0.68 7.34 -13.61
CA ARG A 71 -0.79 8.23 -12.44
C ARG A 71 -1.26 7.53 -11.15
N GLN A 72 -1.26 6.19 -11.10
CA GLN A 72 -1.66 5.50 -9.88
C GLN A 72 -0.66 5.77 -8.74
N PRO A 73 -1.14 6.00 -7.51
CA PRO A 73 -0.27 6.25 -6.36
C PRO A 73 0.64 5.04 -6.10
N SER A 74 1.96 5.26 -6.13
CA SER A 74 2.97 4.28 -5.74
C SER A 74 3.36 4.47 -4.27
N TYR A 75 3.53 3.35 -3.58
CA TYR A 75 3.86 3.29 -2.16
C TYR A 75 5.12 2.43 -1.95
N GLU A 76 6.15 2.65 -2.78
CA GLU A 76 7.36 1.81 -2.80
C GLU A 76 8.08 1.79 -1.45
N LEU A 77 8.02 2.89 -0.70
CA LEU A 77 8.60 3.01 0.63
C LEU A 77 8.03 1.99 1.63
N LEU A 78 6.78 1.54 1.45
CA LEU A 78 6.16 0.53 2.31
C LEU A 78 6.79 -0.86 2.15
N ALA A 79 7.46 -1.14 1.02
CA ALA A 79 8.17 -2.40 0.82
C ALA A 79 9.40 -2.53 1.73
N TYR A 80 9.95 -1.40 2.20
CA TYR A 80 11.10 -1.36 3.10
C TYR A 80 10.72 -1.41 4.57
N ILE A 81 9.43 -1.28 4.90
CA ILE A 81 8.96 -1.56 6.26
C ILE A 81 9.12 -3.06 6.44
N PRO A 82 10.06 -3.53 7.30
CA PRO A 82 10.22 -4.95 7.52
C PRO A 82 8.86 -5.48 7.98
N PRO A 83 8.39 -6.62 7.46
CA PRO A 83 7.16 -7.21 7.94
C PRO A 83 7.26 -7.24 9.46
N THR A 84 6.23 -6.69 10.13
CA THR A 84 6.21 -6.69 11.59
C THR A 84 6.54 -8.10 12.04
N SER A 85 7.27 -8.19 13.15
CA SER A 85 7.81 -9.40 13.79
C SER A 85 6.99 -10.68 13.57
N ASN A 86 5.68 -10.63 13.35
CA ASN A 86 4.79 -11.71 12.86
C ASN A 86 5.41 -12.75 11.92
N VAL A 87 6.23 -12.42 10.91
CA VAL A 87 6.79 -13.47 10.02
C VAL A 87 7.84 -14.26 10.75
N VAL A 88 8.70 -13.57 11.50
CA VAL A 88 9.76 -14.13 12.33
C VAL A 88 9.19 -14.85 13.55
N GLU A 89 8.18 -14.28 14.21
CA GLU A 89 7.41 -14.89 15.30
C GLU A 89 6.63 -16.11 14.85
N ARG A 90 5.98 -16.07 13.68
CA ARG A 90 5.30 -17.23 13.09
C ARG A 90 6.31 -18.30 12.72
N PHE A 91 7.46 -17.91 12.14
CA PHE A 91 8.57 -18.82 11.90
C PHE A 91 9.04 -19.49 13.19
N PHE A 92 9.34 -18.73 14.25
CA PHE A 92 9.77 -19.26 15.54
C PHE A 92 8.66 -20.03 16.28
N SER A 93 7.39 -19.69 16.07
CA SER A 93 6.25 -20.44 16.61
C SER A 93 6.13 -21.81 15.95
N VAL A 94 6.27 -21.88 14.62
CA VAL A 94 6.30 -23.14 13.87
C VAL A 94 7.53 -23.98 14.25
N ALA A 95 8.71 -23.35 14.34
CA ALA A 95 9.92 -24.02 14.81
C ALA A 95 9.75 -24.55 16.24
N ARG A 96 9.16 -23.79 17.16
CA ARG A 96 8.88 -24.25 18.52
C ARG A 96 7.88 -25.41 18.54
N ALA A 97 6.81 -25.37 17.75
CA ALA A 97 5.83 -26.45 17.69
C ALA A 97 6.44 -27.75 17.13
N THR A 98 7.35 -27.64 16.14
CA THR A 98 8.00 -28.79 15.49
C THR A 98 9.16 -29.36 16.32
N PHE A 99 10.00 -28.52 16.90
CA PHE A 99 11.20 -28.94 17.65
C PHE A 99 11.01 -28.97 19.18
N GLY A 100 9.95 -28.36 19.71
CA GLY A 100 9.68 -28.28 21.15
C GLY A 100 9.32 -29.61 21.81
N LEU A 101 8.87 -30.60 21.02
CA LEU A 101 8.57 -31.96 21.50
C LEU A 101 9.79 -32.69 22.07
N GLN A 102 11.02 -32.33 21.67
CA GLN A 102 12.23 -33.00 22.14
C GLN A 102 12.64 -32.63 23.58
N ARG A 103 12.00 -31.63 24.21
CA ARG A 103 12.36 -31.17 25.57
C ARG A 103 11.45 -31.73 26.67
N HIS A 104 10.38 -32.44 26.31
CA HIS A 104 9.39 -32.99 27.24
C HIS A 104 9.34 -34.53 27.27
N THR A 105 10.28 -35.22 26.63
CA THR A 105 10.39 -36.69 26.59
C THR A 105 11.56 -37.24 27.42
N LEU A 106 11.80 -36.66 28.59
CA LEU A 106 12.65 -37.23 29.64
C LEU A 106 11.94 -37.13 30.99
#